data_AF-A0A0T7A5J5-F1
#
_entry.id   AF-A0A0T7A5J5-F1
#
_cell.length_a   1.000
_cell.length_b   1.000
_cell.length_c   1.000
_cell.angle_alpha   90.00
_cell.angle_beta   90.00
_cell.angle_gamma   90.00
#
_symmetry.space_group_name_H-M   'P 1'
#
loop_
_entity.id
_entity.type
_entity.pdbx_description
1 polymer ?
#
loop_
_entity_poly.entity_id
_entity_poly.type
_entity_poly.pdbx_seq_one_letter_code
_entity_poly.pdbx_strand_id
1 'polypeptide(L)'
;MTKLHLSGWNGREGMEEGYNPHKLSSPMHYFWTMVVFLIIVGFVGAILFRQAHNAFLANPGLNGLILGVLLIGILLVFTHVLGLRPEVRWFNSFRAAGSADKVGRDPVLLAPMRALIGARQTAISTTALRSILDSIATRLDESRDISRYLTGLLVFLGLLGTFWGLLGTIGSINTVIQSLDAGSGTTEDILAALKSGLSAPLTGMGTAFSTSLFGLSGSLILGFLDLQAGRAQNRFYTELENWLSSVTDVGSELTSALDAPSGAPVEELKKLTDQLVRLNQEGGSSQRTTAAMASLAEGIQGLVKNMRGEQQMLRDWIEAQQEEAKAMRRTLDKLSSRIGGERIAVTSERSSLPAKLGQLDETGGE
;
A
#
# COMPACT_ATOMS: atom_id res chain seq x y z
N MET A 1 10.91 -67.14 -24.48
CA MET A 1 11.64 -66.10 -23.72
C MET A 1 10.90 -64.79 -23.91
N THR A 2 10.02 -64.49 -22.96
CA THR A 2 9.03 -63.42 -23.02
C THR A 2 9.59 -62.20 -22.29
N LYS A 3 9.80 -61.08 -22.98
CA LYS A 3 10.28 -59.83 -22.36
C LYS A 3 9.12 -59.15 -21.62
N LEU A 4 9.23 -59.13 -20.30
CA LEU A 4 8.35 -58.38 -19.40
C LEU A 4 8.58 -56.88 -19.58
N HIS A 5 7.51 -56.15 -19.92
CA HIS A 5 7.47 -54.70 -19.95
C HIS A 5 7.05 -54.22 -18.55
N LEU A 6 8.01 -53.84 -17.70
CA LEU A 6 7.70 -53.21 -16.42
C LEU A 6 7.34 -51.74 -16.65
N SER A 7 6.07 -51.44 -16.37
CA SER A 7 5.49 -50.11 -16.23
C SER A 7 6.20 -49.32 -15.13
N GLY A 8 7.27 -48.62 -15.51
CA GLY A 8 7.89 -47.58 -14.70
C GLY A 8 7.04 -46.31 -14.72
N TRP A 9 6.10 -46.25 -13.77
CA TRP A 9 5.81 -45.07 -12.95
C TRP A 9 6.25 -43.70 -13.52
N ASN A 10 5.44 -43.12 -14.42
CA ASN A 10 5.46 -41.68 -14.71
C ASN A 10 4.88 -40.94 -13.50
N GLY A 11 5.69 -40.77 -12.47
CA GLY A 11 5.35 -40.05 -11.26
C GLY A 11 6.46 -39.07 -10.92
N ARG A 12 6.51 -37.96 -11.67
CA ARG A 12 7.15 -36.67 -11.29
C ARG A 12 7.01 -35.63 -12.41
N GLU A 13 5.79 -35.35 -12.83
CA GLU A 13 5.47 -34.03 -13.42
C GLU A 13 5.17 -33.07 -12.26
N GLY A 14 6.21 -32.76 -11.50
CA GLY A 14 6.17 -31.83 -10.39
C GLY A 14 7.03 -30.63 -10.70
N MET A 15 6.38 -29.55 -11.16
CA MET A 15 6.81 -28.16 -11.02
C MET A 15 8.23 -27.81 -11.49
N GLU A 16 8.48 -27.91 -12.79
CA GLU A 16 9.27 -26.88 -13.45
C GLU A 16 8.28 -25.94 -14.16
N GLU A 17 7.60 -25.10 -13.37
CA GLU A 17 7.06 -23.85 -13.92
C GLU A 17 8.26 -23.08 -14.42
N GLY A 18 8.49 -23.16 -15.74
CA GLY A 18 9.56 -22.45 -16.42
C GLY A 18 9.56 -21.00 -15.98
N TYR A 19 10.61 -20.63 -15.24
CA TYR A 19 10.96 -19.25 -14.96
C TYR A 19 11.18 -18.56 -16.30
N ASN A 20 10.10 -17.99 -16.83
CA ASN A 20 10.16 -17.04 -17.91
C ASN A 20 10.44 -15.70 -17.22
N PRO A 21 11.65 -15.10 -17.33
CA PRO A 21 11.99 -13.77 -16.78
C PRO A 21 11.18 -12.62 -17.42
N HIS A 22 10.05 -12.94 -18.04
CA HIS A 22 9.36 -12.20 -19.06
C HIS A 22 7.82 -12.25 -18.89
N LYS A 23 7.29 -12.89 -17.85
CA LYS A 23 5.86 -12.84 -17.52
C LYS A 23 5.70 -12.55 -16.05
N LEU A 24 4.84 -11.60 -15.71
CA LEU A 24 4.42 -11.38 -14.31
C LEU A 24 3.74 -12.65 -13.80
N SER A 25 4.06 -13.05 -12.58
CA SER A 25 3.43 -14.20 -11.92
C SER A 25 1.94 -13.94 -11.74
N SER A 26 1.11 -14.97 -11.96
CA SER A 26 -0.33 -14.81 -11.77
C SER A 26 -0.62 -14.65 -10.27
N PRO A 27 -1.34 -13.60 -9.82
CA PRO A 27 -1.76 -13.45 -8.43
C PRO A 27 -2.72 -14.56 -7.94
N MET A 28 -3.13 -15.47 -8.84
CA MET A 28 -4.15 -16.49 -8.60
C MET A 28 -3.75 -17.51 -7.55
N HIS A 29 -2.45 -17.78 -7.39
CA HIS A 29 -1.98 -18.71 -6.36
C HIS A 29 -2.37 -18.23 -4.95
N TYR A 30 -2.20 -16.92 -4.68
CA TYR A 30 -2.60 -16.33 -3.40
C TYR A 30 -4.11 -16.39 -3.18
N PHE A 31 -4.91 -16.11 -4.22
CA PHE A 31 -6.37 -16.27 -4.16
C PHE A 31 -6.78 -17.69 -3.76
N TRP A 32 -6.20 -18.72 -4.41
CA TRP A 32 -6.51 -20.11 -4.08
C TRP A 32 -6.08 -20.48 -2.66
N THR A 33 -4.91 -20.05 -2.20
CA THR A 33 -4.51 -20.29 -0.79
C THR A 33 -5.47 -19.66 0.22
N MET A 34 -6.01 -18.46 -0.07
CA MET A 34 -7.00 -17.81 0.79
C MET A 34 -8.33 -18.57 0.80
N VAL A 35 -8.79 -19.07 -0.35
CA VAL A 35 -10.00 -19.89 -0.46
C VAL A 35 -9.84 -21.19 0.31
N VAL A 36 -8.72 -21.90 0.13
CA VAL A 36 -8.43 -23.16 0.86
C VAL A 36 -8.40 -22.91 2.36
N PHE A 37 -7.75 -21.82 2.81
CA PHE A 37 -7.75 -21.45 4.22
C PHE A 37 -9.15 -21.21 4.77
N LEU A 38 -10.01 -20.48 4.06
CA LEU A 38 -11.40 -20.26 4.48
C LEU A 38 -12.22 -21.55 4.51
N ILE A 39 -11.98 -22.49 3.58
CA ILE A 39 -12.62 -23.81 3.61
C ILE A 39 -12.22 -24.57 4.88
N ILE A 40 -10.93 -24.56 5.25
CA ILE A 40 -10.43 -25.22 6.46
C ILE A 40 -11.06 -24.58 7.71
N VAL A 41 -11.06 -23.24 7.80
CA VAL A 41 -11.67 -22.51 8.91
C VAL A 41 -13.17 -22.79 9.00
N GLY A 42 -13.87 -22.79 7.87
CA GLY A 42 -15.29 -23.13 7.79
C GLY A 42 -15.56 -24.58 8.22
N PHE A 43 -14.68 -25.52 7.86
CA PHE A 43 -14.77 -26.91 8.30
C PHE A 43 -14.58 -27.06 9.81
N VAL A 44 -13.60 -26.36 10.41
CA VAL A 44 -13.42 -26.31 11.87
C VAL A 44 -14.64 -25.69 12.55
N GLY A 45 -15.18 -24.61 11.98
CA GLY A 45 -16.42 -23.98 12.46
C GLY A 45 -17.64 -24.90 12.38
N ALA A 46 -17.73 -25.73 11.34
CA ALA A 46 -18.80 -26.72 11.18
C ALA A 46 -18.70 -27.84 12.23
N ILE A 47 -17.49 -28.33 12.53
CA ILE A 47 -17.26 -29.31 13.61
C ILE A 47 -17.68 -28.73 14.97
N LEU A 48 -17.36 -27.46 15.20
CA LEU A 48 -17.68 -26.75 16.44
C LEU A 48 -19.05 -26.04 16.41
N PHE A 49 -19.92 -26.35 15.43
CA PHE A 49 -21.14 -25.57 15.18
C PHE A 49 -22.05 -25.53 16.40
N ARG A 50 -22.18 -26.63 17.14
CA ARG A 50 -23.03 -26.69 18.33
C ARG A 50 -22.52 -25.79 19.46
N GLN A 51 -21.21 -25.80 19.71
CA GLN A 51 -20.59 -24.90 20.70
C GLN A 51 -20.65 -23.44 20.23
N ALA A 52 -20.35 -23.19 18.95
CA ALA A 52 -20.37 -21.86 18.36
C ALA A 52 -21.78 -21.26 18.35
N HIS A 53 -22.81 -22.04 18.06
CA HIS A 53 -24.20 -21.59 18.07
C HIS A 53 -24.66 -21.21 19.48
N ASN A 54 -24.35 -22.04 20.49
CA ASN A 54 -24.66 -21.73 21.89
C ASN A 54 -23.93 -20.46 22.36
N ALA A 55 -22.66 -20.30 21.98
CA ALA A 55 -21.88 -19.11 22.24
C ALA A 55 -22.46 -17.87 21.53
N PHE A 56 -22.91 -18.02 20.29
CA PHE A 56 -23.52 -16.95 19.51
C PHE A 56 -24.79 -16.41 20.18
N LEU A 57 -25.68 -17.31 20.59
CA LEU A 57 -26.94 -16.98 21.27
C LEU A 57 -26.76 -16.33 22.64
N ALA A 58 -25.58 -16.45 23.26
CA ALA A 58 -25.29 -15.78 24.53
C ALA A 58 -25.28 -14.24 24.41
N ASN A 59 -24.79 -13.71 23.28
CA ASN A 59 -24.72 -12.27 22.99
C ASN A 59 -24.96 -12.03 21.49
N PRO A 60 -26.20 -12.19 21.00
CA PRO A 60 -26.49 -12.17 19.56
C PRO A 60 -26.17 -10.83 18.90
N GLY A 61 -26.29 -9.72 19.64
CA GLY A 61 -25.94 -8.38 19.15
C GLY A 61 -24.44 -8.23 18.86
N LEU A 62 -23.59 -8.42 19.88
CA LEU A 62 -22.13 -8.27 19.73
C LEU A 62 -21.54 -9.35 18.81
N ASN A 63 -21.94 -10.61 18.98
CA ASN A 63 -21.45 -11.70 18.13
C ASN A 63 -21.90 -11.53 16.67
N GLY A 64 -23.13 -11.04 16.44
CA GLY A 64 -23.62 -10.69 15.11
C GLY A 64 -22.81 -9.56 14.47
N LEU A 65 -22.48 -8.51 15.23
CA LEU A 65 -21.61 -7.43 14.75
C LEU A 65 -20.21 -7.93 14.41
N ILE A 66 -19.62 -8.79 15.25
CA ILE A 66 -18.31 -9.42 14.99
C ILE A 66 -18.34 -10.21 13.68
N LEU A 67 -19.35 -11.06 13.47
CA LEU A 67 -19.49 -11.82 12.22
C LEU A 67 -19.72 -10.90 11.01
N GLY A 68 -20.49 -9.82 11.16
CA GLY A 68 -20.70 -8.84 10.11
C GLY A 68 -19.41 -8.14 9.69
N VAL A 69 -18.63 -7.65 10.67
CA VAL A 69 -17.31 -7.04 10.42
C VAL A 69 -16.34 -8.04 9.79
N LEU A 70 -16.33 -9.29 10.27
CA LEU A 70 -15.52 -10.37 9.70
C LEU A 70 -15.87 -10.62 8.23
N LEU A 71 -17.17 -10.71 7.91
CA LEU A 71 -17.63 -10.94 6.54
C LEU A 71 -17.25 -9.77 5.61
N ILE A 72 -17.45 -8.53 6.06
CA ILE A 72 -17.03 -7.33 5.31
C ILE A 72 -15.52 -7.34 5.09
N GLY A 73 -14.74 -7.65 6.13
CA GLY A 73 -13.29 -7.75 6.04
C GLY A 73 -12.84 -8.79 5.02
N ILE A 74 -13.40 -10.01 5.09
CA ILE A 74 -13.13 -11.07 4.10
C ILE A 74 -13.43 -10.56 2.69
N LEU A 75 -14.61 -9.97 2.48
CA LEU A 75 -15.01 -9.48 1.16
C LEU A 75 -14.05 -8.41 0.63
N LEU A 76 -13.62 -7.46 1.48
CA LEU A 76 -12.67 -6.42 1.11
C LEU A 76 -11.31 -7.00 0.70
N VAL A 77 -10.73 -7.90 1.50
CA VAL A 77 -9.43 -8.50 1.16
C VAL A 77 -9.52 -9.29 -0.16
N PHE A 78 -10.64 -9.97 -0.41
CA PHE A 78 -10.88 -10.62 -1.70
C PHE A 78 -11.01 -9.61 -2.84
N THR A 79 -11.70 -8.48 -2.65
CA THR A 79 -11.78 -7.42 -3.68
C THR A 79 -10.40 -6.84 -4.00
N HIS A 80 -9.52 -6.66 -3.01
CA HIS A 80 -8.14 -6.22 -3.23
C HIS A 80 -7.37 -7.22 -4.11
N VAL A 81 -7.43 -8.52 -3.79
CA VAL A 81 -6.74 -9.57 -4.58
C VAL A 81 -7.33 -9.72 -6.00
N LEU A 82 -8.66 -9.62 -6.13
CA LEU A 82 -9.34 -9.66 -7.42
C LEU A 82 -9.04 -8.42 -8.28
N GLY A 83 -8.83 -7.25 -7.66
CA GLY A 83 -8.42 -6.00 -8.31
C GLY A 83 -7.10 -6.12 -9.07
N LEU A 84 -6.16 -6.94 -8.57
CA LEU A 84 -4.88 -7.22 -9.26
C LEU A 84 -5.06 -8.00 -10.58
N ARG A 85 -6.19 -8.69 -10.79
CA ARG A 85 -6.39 -9.55 -11.98
C ARG A 85 -6.56 -8.74 -13.28
N PRO A 86 -7.43 -7.72 -13.35
CA PRO A 86 -7.47 -6.81 -14.50
C PRO A 86 -6.12 -6.18 -14.84
N GLU A 87 -5.33 -5.81 -13.83
CA GLU A 87 -4.07 -5.08 -14.01
C GLU A 87 -2.96 -5.96 -14.58
N VAL A 88 -2.81 -7.17 -14.05
CA VAL A 88 -1.83 -8.15 -14.58
C VAL A 88 -2.19 -8.56 -16.01
N ARG A 89 -3.49 -8.74 -16.30
CA ARG A 89 -3.95 -9.02 -17.68
C ARG A 89 -3.65 -7.86 -18.61
N TRP A 90 -3.95 -6.63 -18.21
CA TRP A 90 -3.68 -5.43 -19.00
C TRP A 90 -2.17 -5.30 -19.28
N PHE A 91 -1.31 -5.45 -18.27
CA PHE A 91 0.14 -5.39 -18.43
C PHE A 91 0.68 -6.47 -19.37
N ASN A 92 0.22 -7.72 -19.21
CA ASN A 92 0.65 -8.83 -20.06
C ASN A 92 0.19 -8.62 -21.53
N SER A 93 -1.02 -8.09 -21.75
CA SER A 93 -1.49 -7.74 -23.09
C SER A 93 -0.79 -6.52 -23.68
N PHE A 94 -0.43 -5.52 -22.87
CA PHE A 94 0.35 -4.36 -23.31
C PHE A 94 1.73 -4.80 -23.79
N ARG A 95 2.42 -5.65 -23.02
CA ARG A 95 3.72 -6.19 -23.38
C ARG A 95 3.68 -7.06 -24.65
N ALA A 96 2.62 -7.85 -24.84
CA ALA A 96 2.46 -8.69 -26.02
C ALA A 96 2.08 -7.90 -27.28
N ALA A 97 1.34 -6.80 -27.14
CA ALA A 97 0.81 -6.00 -28.25
C ALA A 97 1.66 -4.78 -28.62
N GLY A 98 2.53 -4.30 -27.73
CA GLY A 98 3.42 -3.15 -27.97
C GLY A 98 2.71 -1.78 -28.08
N SER A 99 1.38 -1.72 -27.93
CA SER A 99 0.60 -0.48 -28.02
C SER A 99 -0.57 -0.48 -27.04
N ALA A 100 -0.72 0.59 -26.26
CA ALA A 100 -1.79 0.77 -25.26
C ALA A 100 -3.21 0.89 -25.88
N ASP A 101 -3.30 1.21 -27.18
CA ASP A 101 -4.57 1.46 -27.90
C ASP A 101 -5.36 0.20 -28.27
N LYS A 102 -4.73 -0.98 -28.24
CA LYS A 102 -5.38 -2.27 -28.59
C LYS A 102 -5.81 -3.08 -27.37
N VAL A 103 -5.55 -2.57 -26.17
CA VAL A 103 -5.84 -3.27 -24.92
C VAL A 103 -7.14 -2.70 -24.34
N GLY A 104 -8.20 -3.51 -24.33
CA GLY A 104 -9.50 -3.13 -23.75
C GLY A 104 -9.43 -2.86 -22.23
N ARG A 105 -10.58 -2.49 -21.63
CA ARG A 105 -10.82 -2.12 -20.21
C ARG A 105 -9.66 -1.40 -19.50
N ASP A 106 -9.85 -0.10 -19.26
CA ASP A 106 -8.89 0.76 -18.58
C ASP A 106 -8.51 0.22 -17.18
N PRO A 107 -7.20 0.08 -16.89
CA PRO A 107 -6.73 -0.35 -15.57
C PRO A 107 -6.83 0.80 -14.58
N VAL A 108 -7.29 0.53 -13.35
CA VAL A 108 -7.44 1.56 -12.30
C VAL A 108 -6.11 1.84 -11.60
N LEU A 109 -5.34 0.80 -11.23
CA LEU A 109 -4.04 0.99 -10.57
C LEU A 109 -2.90 1.36 -11.54
N LEU A 110 -3.02 1.03 -12.82
CA LEU A 110 -2.01 1.36 -13.86
C LEU A 110 -2.41 2.55 -14.75
N ALA A 111 -3.47 3.29 -14.37
CA ALA A 111 -3.93 4.46 -15.12
C ALA A 111 -2.82 5.51 -15.40
N PRO A 112 -1.92 5.83 -14.45
CA PRO A 112 -0.81 6.77 -14.71
C PRO A 112 0.20 6.25 -15.73
N MET A 113 0.46 4.93 -15.77
CA MET A 113 1.34 4.32 -16.77
C MET A 113 0.72 4.35 -18.17
N ARG A 114 -0.60 4.12 -18.30
CA ARG A 114 -1.31 4.24 -19.58
C ARG A 114 -1.18 5.64 -20.18
N ALA A 115 -1.33 6.67 -19.35
CA ALA A 115 -1.23 8.06 -19.78
C ALA A 115 0.18 8.42 -20.27
N LEU A 116 1.23 7.90 -19.62
CA LEU A 116 2.62 8.17 -19.99
C LEU A 116 3.05 7.41 -21.26
N ILE A 117 2.62 6.15 -21.40
CA ILE A 117 3.01 5.27 -22.50
C ILE A 117 2.18 5.54 -23.78
N GLY A 118 0.94 6.03 -23.65
CA GLY A 118 0.13 6.47 -24.77
C GLY A 118 0.64 7.76 -25.43
N ALA A 119 1.49 8.54 -24.75
CA ALA A 119 1.88 9.87 -25.20
C ALA A 119 3.10 9.91 -26.14
N ARG A 120 4.06 8.97 -26.07
CA ARG A 120 5.11 8.67 -27.08
C ARG A 120 6.22 7.78 -26.52
N GLN A 121 6.83 6.97 -27.39
CA GLN A 121 7.99 6.07 -27.15
C GLN A 121 9.32 6.79 -26.83
N THR A 122 9.31 7.94 -26.18
CA THR A 122 10.53 8.71 -25.88
C THR A 122 10.88 8.58 -24.41
N ALA A 123 11.99 7.86 -24.15
CA ALA A 123 12.75 7.74 -22.90
C ALA A 123 12.02 8.26 -21.65
N ILE A 124 11.32 7.37 -20.96
CA ILE A 124 10.76 7.68 -19.65
C ILE A 124 11.93 8.01 -18.71
N SER A 125 11.97 9.25 -18.18
CA SER A 125 12.98 9.62 -17.20
C SER A 125 12.82 8.78 -15.94
N THR A 126 13.93 8.27 -15.41
CA THR A 126 14.00 7.48 -14.17
C THR A 126 13.25 8.11 -13.00
N THR A 127 13.25 9.45 -12.93
CA THR A 127 12.55 10.22 -11.91
C THR A 127 11.03 10.13 -12.01
N ALA A 128 10.45 10.24 -13.21
CA ALA A 128 9.00 10.13 -13.41
C ALA A 128 8.49 8.71 -13.10
N LEU A 129 9.31 7.72 -13.40
CA LEU A 129 9.02 6.32 -13.15
C LEU A 129 9.02 5.96 -11.66
N ARG A 130 10.00 6.47 -10.91
CA ARG A 130 10.10 6.28 -9.46
C ARG A 130 8.94 6.93 -8.72
N SER A 131 8.49 8.10 -9.18
CA SER A 131 7.30 8.77 -8.66
C SER A 131 6.00 7.97 -8.91
N ILE A 132 5.87 7.29 -10.06
CA ILE A 132 4.72 6.42 -10.33
C ILE A 132 4.73 5.18 -9.44
N LEU A 133 5.89 4.54 -9.27
CA LEU A 133 6.03 3.41 -8.33
C LEU A 133 5.66 3.82 -6.90
N ASP A 134 6.12 4.99 -6.45
CA ASP A 134 5.82 5.53 -5.12
C ASP A 134 4.32 5.85 -4.96
N SER A 135 3.68 6.38 -6.01
CA SER A 135 2.23 6.61 -6.03
C SER A 135 1.42 5.30 -5.97
N ILE A 136 1.85 4.26 -6.69
CA ILE A 136 1.22 2.93 -6.65
C ILE A 136 1.42 2.31 -5.27
N ALA A 137 2.63 2.37 -4.71
CA ALA A 137 2.93 1.87 -3.38
C ALA A 137 2.05 2.54 -2.32
N THR A 138 1.89 3.87 -2.39
CA THR A 138 1.05 4.65 -1.46
C THR A 138 -0.42 4.24 -1.56
N ARG A 139 -0.98 4.10 -2.77
CA ARG A 139 -2.37 3.66 -2.97
C ARG A 139 -2.60 2.24 -2.47
N LEU A 140 -1.58 1.39 -2.63
CA LEU A 140 -1.65 0.00 -2.18
C LEU A 140 -1.64 -0.07 -0.66
N ASP A 141 -0.78 0.70 0.00
CA ASP A 141 -0.72 0.78 1.45
C ASP A 141 -2.01 1.35 2.07
N GLU A 142 -2.58 2.39 1.45
CA GLU A 142 -3.88 2.96 1.85
C GLU A 142 -5.01 1.92 1.82
N SER A 143 -5.03 1.04 0.82
CA SER A 143 -6.01 -0.06 0.76
C SER A 143 -5.83 -1.09 1.88
N ARG A 144 -4.59 -1.28 2.36
CA ARG A 144 -4.27 -2.21 3.46
C ARG A 144 -4.61 -1.63 4.83
N ASP A 145 -4.53 -0.32 4.99
CA ASP A 145 -4.88 0.35 6.25
C ASP A 145 -6.31 0.04 6.70
N ILE A 146 -7.25 -0.02 5.75
CA ILE A 146 -8.65 -0.41 6.04
C ILE A 146 -8.72 -1.84 6.58
N SER A 147 -7.99 -2.78 5.97
CA SER A 147 -7.98 -4.20 6.40
C SER A 147 -7.33 -4.35 7.77
N ARG A 148 -6.26 -3.59 8.05
CA ARG A 148 -5.60 -3.54 9.36
C ARG A 148 -6.49 -2.92 10.43
N TYR A 149 -7.24 -1.87 10.09
CA TYR A 149 -8.23 -1.28 10.98
C TYR A 149 -9.34 -2.27 11.32
N LEU A 150 -9.91 -2.99 10.34
CA LEU A 150 -10.94 -4.00 10.59
C LEU A 150 -10.44 -5.15 11.46
N THR A 151 -9.17 -5.54 11.29
CA THR A 151 -8.52 -6.54 12.15
C THR A 151 -8.42 -6.04 13.59
N GLY A 152 -7.98 -4.79 13.79
CA GLY A 152 -7.96 -4.16 15.11
C GLY A 152 -9.35 -3.98 15.73
N LEU A 153 -10.35 -3.65 14.91
CA LEU A 153 -11.75 -3.52 15.32
C LEU A 153 -12.32 -4.86 15.80
N LEU A 154 -11.99 -5.98 15.16
CA LEU A 154 -12.38 -7.32 15.60
C LEU A 154 -11.80 -7.67 16.97
N VAL A 155 -10.52 -7.34 17.21
CA VAL A 155 -9.88 -7.50 18.53
C VAL A 155 -10.60 -6.63 19.55
N PHE A 156 -10.83 -5.36 19.23
CA PHE A 156 -11.51 -4.42 20.11
C PHE A 156 -12.93 -4.87 20.47
N LEU A 157 -13.73 -5.32 19.50
CA LEU A 157 -15.06 -5.88 19.75
C LEU A 157 -14.99 -7.14 20.62
N GLY A 158 -13.97 -7.98 20.43
CA GLY A 158 -13.72 -9.14 21.28
C GLY A 158 -13.45 -8.74 22.74
N LEU A 159 -12.61 -7.72 22.95
CA LEU A 159 -12.33 -7.16 24.28
C LEU A 159 -13.57 -6.46 24.88
N LEU A 160 -14.37 -5.78 24.06
CA LEU A 160 -15.62 -5.18 24.51
C LEU A 160 -16.61 -6.26 25.01
N GLY A 161 -16.55 -7.46 24.43
CA GLY A 161 -17.24 -8.65 24.93
C GLY A 161 -16.90 -9.03 26.37
N THR A 162 -15.61 -9.02 26.76
CA THR A 162 -15.23 -9.29 28.16
C THR A 162 -15.76 -8.21 29.08
N PHE A 163 -15.66 -6.94 28.67
CA PHE A 163 -16.15 -5.81 29.43
C PHE A 163 -17.66 -5.93 29.71
N TRP A 164 -18.45 -6.31 28.70
CA TRP A 164 -19.89 -6.54 28.86
C TRP A 164 -20.22 -7.66 29.85
N GLY A 165 -19.51 -8.78 29.82
CA GLY A 165 -19.76 -9.86 30.79
C GLY A 165 -19.31 -9.52 32.21
N LEU A 166 -18.26 -8.70 32.38
CA LEU A 166 -17.87 -8.16 33.69
C LEU A 166 -18.94 -7.21 34.24
N LEU A 167 -19.52 -6.34 33.40
CA LEU A 167 -20.66 -5.50 33.81
C LEU A 167 -21.87 -6.34 34.24
N GLY A 168 -22.18 -7.42 33.51
CA GLY A 168 -23.22 -8.37 33.89
C GLY A 168 -22.93 -9.04 35.25
N THR A 169 -21.67 -9.38 35.49
CA THR A 169 -21.21 -9.94 36.78
C THR A 169 -21.43 -8.96 37.93
N ILE A 170 -21.04 -7.69 37.76
CA ILE A 170 -21.27 -6.64 38.77
C ILE A 170 -22.77 -6.43 39.03
N GLY A 171 -23.59 -6.43 37.97
CA GLY A 171 -25.04 -6.34 38.08
C GLY A 171 -25.64 -7.48 38.90
N SER A 172 -25.21 -8.72 38.65
CA SER A 172 -25.67 -9.89 39.42
C SER A 172 -25.26 -9.81 40.89
N ILE A 173 -24.04 -9.36 41.20
CA ILE A 173 -23.58 -9.17 42.60
C ILE A 173 -24.44 -8.12 43.31
N ASN A 174 -24.79 -7.02 42.63
CA ASN A 174 -25.68 -6.01 43.20
C ASN A 174 -27.06 -6.57 43.54
N THR A 175 -27.66 -7.39 42.66
CA THR A 175 -28.94 -8.06 42.93
C THR A 175 -28.87 -8.97 44.16
N VAL A 176 -27.76 -9.68 44.35
CA VAL A 176 -27.55 -10.57 45.50
C VAL A 176 -27.48 -9.78 46.80
N ILE A 177 -26.70 -8.69 46.82
CA ILE A 177 -26.58 -7.80 47.98
C ILE A 177 -27.95 -7.23 48.36
N GLN A 178 -28.73 -6.77 47.38
CA GLN A 178 -30.09 -6.27 47.59
C GLN A 178 -31.05 -7.37 48.09
N SER A 179 -30.87 -8.61 47.65
CA SER A 179 -31.72 -9.74 48.07
C SER A 179 -31.42 -10.23 49.50
N LEU A 180 -30.19 -10.05 50.00
CA LEU A 180 -29.80 -10.42 51.36
C LEU A 180 -30.27 -9.42 52.43
N ASP A 181 -30.63 -8.19 52.05
CA ASP A 181 -31.11 -7.14 52.98
C ASP A 181 -32.60 -7.34 53.39
N ALA A 182 -33.32 -8.25 52.72
CA ALA A 182 -34.71 -8.57 53.05
C ALA A 182 -34.81 -9.54 54.23
N GLY A 183 -34.87 -9.00 55.45
CA GLY A 183 -34.93 -9.74 56.73
C GLY A 183 -36.20 -10.56 57.01
N SER A 184 -36.80 -11.21 56.01
CA SER A 184 -38.07 -11.98 56.14
C SER A 184 -38.09 -13.37 55.48
N GLY A 185 -36.97 -13.83 54.91
CA GLY A 185 -36.88 -15.16 54.27
C GLY A 185 -36.41 -16.28 55.22
N THR A 186 -36.79 -17.52 54.92
CA THR A 186 -36.27 -18.71 55.63
C THR A 186 -34.77 -18.91 55.31
N THR A 187 -34.02 -19.63 56.14
CA THR A 187 -32.59 -19.93 55.88
C THR A 187 -32.38 -20.62 54.53
N GLU A 188 -33.38 -21.38 54.06
CA GLU A 188 -33.37 -22.07 52.77
C GLU A 188 -33.48 -21.09 51.59
N ASP A 189 -34.25 -20.00 51.74
CA ASP A 189 -34.37 -18.92 50.75
C ASP A 189 -33.05 -18.12 50.63
N ILE A 190 -32.40 -17.85 51.76
CA ILE A 190 -31.11 -17.15 51.78
C ILE A 190 -30.03 -17.99 51.11
N LEU A 191 -30.01 -19.31 51.38
CA LEU A 191 -29.08 -20.24 50.73
C LEU A 191 -29.34 -20.33 49.22
N ALA A 192 -30.61 -20.38 48.79
CA ALA A 192 -30.99 -20.39 47.39
C ALA A 192 -30.60 -19.08 46.67
N ALA A 193 -30.78 -17.93 47.32
CA ALA A 193 -30.37 -16.62 46.82
C ALA A 193 -28.84 -16.52 46.67
N LEU A 194 -28.07 -17.00 47.66
CA LEU A 194 -26.61 -17.09 47.58
C LEU A 194 -26.15 -18.01 46.44
N LYS A 195 -26.78 -19.18 46.28
CA LYS A 195 -26.47 -20.12 45.20
C LYS A 195 -26.74 -19.52 43.82
N SER A 196 -27.92 -18.92 43.62
CA SER A 196 -28.29 -18.23 42.38
C SER A 196 -27.34 -17.06 42.11
N GLY A 197 -27.04 -16.31 43.17
CA GLY A 197 -26.17 -15.15 43.18
C GLY A 197 -24.72 -15.40 42.80
N LEU A 198 -24.19 -16.55 43.18
CA LEU A 198 -22.83 -16.97 42.81
C LEU A 198 -22.79 -17.66 41.43
N SER A 199 -23.89 -18.28 41.01
CA SER A 199 -24.02 -18.93 39.69
C SER A 199 -24.11 -17.94 38.52
N ALA A 200 -24.76 -16.77 38.74
CA ALA A 200 -24.95 -15.77 37.70
C ALA A 200 -23.62 -15.15 37.19
N PRO A 201 -22.67 -14.73 38.06
CA PRO A 201 -21.32 -14.33 37.68
C PRO A 201 -20.57 -15.36 36.83
N LEU A 202 -20.64 -16.64 37.22
CA LEU A 202 -19.94 -17.72 36.52
C LEU A 202 -20.48 -17.91 35.09
N THR A 203 -21.79 -17.77 34.93
CA THR A 203 -22.43 -17.84 33.61
C THR A 203 -22.10 -16.60 32.77
N GLY A 204 -22.16 -15.41 33.36
CA GLY A 204 -21.83 -14.14 32.71
C GLY A 204 -20.37 -14.05 32.25
N MET A 205 -19.44 -14.70 32.94
CA MET A 205 -18.05 -14.83 32.51
C MET A 205 -17.91 -15.69 31.26
N GLY A 206 -18.64 -16.81 31.19
CA GLY A 206 -18.63 -17.71 30.02
C GLY A 206 -19.14 -17.04 28.75
N THR A 207 -20.17 -16.20 28.86
CA THR A 207 -20.70 -15.44 27.72
C THR A 207 -19.69 -14.39 27.23
N ALA A 208 -19.05 -13.65 28.13
CA ALA A 208 -18.01 -12.67 27.83
C ALA A 208 -16.82 -13.30 27.09
N PHE A 209 -16.32 -14.42 27.61
CA PHE A 209 -15.18 -15.13 27.04
C PHE A 209 -15.48 -15.63 25.62
N SER A 210 -16.70 -16.10 25.38
CA SER A 210 -17.11 -16.58 24.07
C SER A 210 -17.10 -15.47 22.99
N THR A 211 -17.55 -14.27 23.34
CA THR A 211 -17.50 -13.08 22.45
C THR A 211 -16.04 -12.72 22.11
N SER A 212 -15.14 -12.80 23.10
CA SER A 212 -13.71 -12.56 22.86
C SER A 212 -13.07 -13.60 21.97
N LEU A 213 -13.44 -14.87 22.11
CA LEU A 213 -12.99 -15.93 21.21
C LEU A 213 -13.43 -15.66 19.76
N PHE A 214 -14.66 -15.20 19.54
CA PHE A 214 -15.10 -14.81 18.19
C PHE A 214 -14.30 -13.63 17.64
N GLY A 215 -14.07 -12.58 18.44
CA GLY A 215 -13.29 -11.42 18.01
C GLY A 215 -11.83 -11.74 17.69
N LEU A 216 -11.17 -12.53 18.54
CA LEU A 216 -9.78 -12.95 18.34
C LEU A 216 -9.63 -13.96 17.20
N SER A 217 -10.55 -14.92 17.08
CA SER A 217 -10.53 -15.87 15.96
C SER A 217 -10.78 -15.15 14.63
N GLY A 218 -11.74 -14.23 14.62
CA GLY A 218 -12.04 -13.39 13.46
C GLY A 218 -10.86 -12.51 13.04
N SER A 219 -10.18 -11.87 14.00
CA SER A 219 -9.00 -11.05 13.71
C SER A 219 -7.83 -11.89 13.19
N LEU A 220 -7.66 -13.12 13.67
CA LEU A 220 -6.63 -14.04 13.16
C LEU A 220 -6.93 -14.47 11.72
N ILE A 221 -8.19 -14.79 11.41
CA ILE A 221 -8.63 -15.12 10.05
C ILE A 221 -8.37 -13.94 9.12
N LEU A 222 -8.82 -12.74 9.49
CA LEU A 222 -8.66 -11.55 8.66
C LEU A 222 -7.19 -11.15 8.51
N GLY A 223 -6.40 -11.25 9.58
CA GLY A 223 -4.97 -10.99 9.58
C GLY A 223 -4.20 -11.93 8.65
N PHE A 224 -4.55 -13.23 8.64
CA PHE A 224 -3.95 -14.17 7.68
C PHE A 224 -4.29 -13.82 6.23
N LEU A 225 -5.55 -13.47 5.96
CA LEU A 225 -5.99 -13.06 4.62
C LEU A 225 -5.25 -11.79 4.16
N ASP A 226 -5.10 -10.79 5.04
CA ASP A 226 -4.37 -9.57 4.73
C ASP A 226 -2.88 -9.83 4.45
N LEU A 227 -2.25 -10.74 5.19
CA LEU A 227 -0.86 -11.15 4.91
C LEU A 227 -0.73 -11.78 3.51
N GLN A 228 -1.67 -12.61 3.10
CA GLN A 228 -1.66 -13.20 1.75
C GLN A 228 -1.87 -12.14 0.66
N ALA A 229 -2.77 -11.19 0.88
CA ALA A 229 -2.95 -10.05 -0.02
C ALA A 229 -1.68 -9.19 -0.11
N GLY A 230 -1.06 -8.88 1.01
CA GLY A 230 0.21 -8.14 1.08
C GLY A 230 1.36 -8.82 0.36
N ARG A 231 1.46 -10.16 0.46
CA ARG A 231 2.46 -10.93 -0.30
C ARG A 231 2.24 -10.83 -1.80
N ALA A 232 0.99 -10.93 -2.26
CA ALA A 232 0.65 -10.77 -3.68
C ALA A 232 1.01 -9.38 -4.21
N GLN A 233 0.70 -8.35 -3.41
CA GLN A 233 0.97 -6.95 -3.70
C GLN A 233 2.47 -6.63 -3.76
N ASN A 234 3.23 -7.02 -2.74
CA ASN A 234 4.69 -6.84 -2.72
C ASN A 234 5.35 -7.57 -3.90
N ARG A 235 4.88 -8.79 -4.21
CA ARG A 235 5.41 -9.54 -5.35
C ARG A 235 5.16 -8.79 -6.67
N PHE A 236 3.96 -8.27 -6.87
CA PHE A 236 3.63 -7.45 -8.04
C PHE A 236 4.51 -6.19 -8.12
N TYR A 237 4.69 -5.47 -7.00
CA TYR A 237 5.55 -4.29 -6.94
C TYR A 237 7.01 -4.63 -7.32
N THR A 238 7.59 -5.67 -6.72
CA THR A 238 8.96 -6.09 -7.04
C THR A 238 9.10 -6.53 -8.50
N GLU A 239 8.10 -7.22 -9.06
CA GLU A 239 8.13 -7.61 -10.47
C GLU A 239 8.01 -6.41 -11.42
N LEU A 240 7.21 -5.40 -11.06
CA LEU A 240 7.16 -4.12 -11.78
C LEU A 240 8.51 -3.40 -11.70
N GLU A 241 9.09 -3.26 -10.51
CA GLU A 241 10.39 -2.61 -10.30
C GLU A 241 11.52 -3.28 -11.11
N ASN A 242 11.54 -4.62 -11.14
CA ASN A 242 12.50 -5.39 -11.95
C ASN A 242 12.31 -5.15 -13.46
N TRP A 243 11.07 -5.11 -13.95
CA TRP A 243 10.80 -4.79 -15.35
C TRP A 243 11.26 -3.38 -15.70
N LEU A 244 10.99 -2.42 -14.82
CA LEU A 244 11.36 -1.02 -15.01
C LEU A 244 12.88 -0.80 -15.02
N SER A 245 13.59 -1.54 -14.17
CA SER A 245 15.06 -1.55 -14.19
C SER A 245 15.58 -2.05 -15.53
N SER A 246 14.99 -3.12 -16.10
CA SER A 246 15.39 -3.65 -17.41
C SER A 246 15.16 -2.69 -18.59
N VAL A 247 14.09 -1.88 -18.56
CA VAL A 247 13.81 -0.91 -19.64
C VAL A 247 14.69 0.34 -19.51
N THR A 248 14.99 0.74 -18.28
CA THR A 248 15.84 1.89 -17.99
C THR A 248 17.30 1.60 -18.35
N ASP A 249 17.81 0.42 -18.02
CA ASP A 249 19.19 0.01 -18.31
C ASP A 249 19.44 -0.01 -19.83
N VAL A 250 18.51 -0.58 -20.59
CA VAL A 250 18.53 -0.58 -22.07
C VAL A 250 18.40 0.84 -22.64
N GLY A 251 17.58 1.70 -22.03
CA GLY A 251 17.45 3.10 -22.42
C GLY A 251 18.72 3.91 -22.13
N SER A 252 19.42 3.61 -21.03
CA SER A 252 20.70 4.21 -20.64
C SER A 252 21.85 3.72 -21.52
N GLU A 253 21.89 2.44 -21.89
CA GLU A 253 22.86 1.93 -22.86
C GLU A 253 22.63 2.50 -24.26
N LEU A 254 21.37 2.64 -24.68
CA LEU A 254 21.02 3.20 -25.99
C LEU A 254 21.24 4.72 -26.05
N THR A 255 20.93 5.46 -24.96
CA THR A 255 21.27 6.89 -24.88
C THR A 255 22.78 7.10 -24.70
N SER A 256 23.50 6.24 -23.99
CA SER A 256 24.96 6.25 -23.98
C SER A 256 25.56 5.94 -25.37
N ALA A 257 24.87 5.14 -26.20
CA ALA A 257 25.25 4.90 -27.59
C ALA A 257 24.86 6.02 -28.57
N LEU A 258 23.89 6.88 -28.22
CA LEU A 258 23.38 7.97 -29.08
C LEU A 258 23.90 9.37 -28.68
N ASP A 259 24.23 9.60 -27.41
CA ASP A 259 24.89 10.81 -26.88
C ASP A 259 26.42 10.65 -26.78
N ALA A 260 26.96 9.48 -27.14
CA ALA A 260 28.36 9.41 -27.53
C ALA A 260 28.50 10.03 -28.93
N PRO A 261 29.28 11.11 -29.11
CA PRO A 261 29.74 11.46 -30.43
C PRO A 261 30.60 10.27 -30.91
N SER A 262 30.06 9.49 -31.84
CA SER A 262 30.81 8.62 -32.74
C SER A 262 31.95 7.83 -32.09
N GLY A 263 31.69 6.67 -31.45
CA GLY A 263 32.63 5.54 -31.38
C GLY A 263 34.14 5.81 -31.16
N ALA A 264 34.54 6.87 -30.47
CA ALA A 264 35.93 7.33 -30.45
C ALA A 264 36.75 6.94 -29.22
N PRO A 265 36.22 6.78 -27.98
CA PRO A 265 37.14 6.63 -26.86
C PRO A 265 37.78 5.25 -26.80
N VAL A 266 37.11 4.17 -27.19
CA VAL A 266 37.70 2.81 -27.05
C VAL A 266 38.66 2.48 -28.18
N GLU A 267 38.36 2.88 -29.41
CA GLU A 267 39.25 2.63 -30.56
C GLU A 267 40.42 3.63 -30.60
N GLU A 268 40.24 4.89 -30.15
CA GLU A 268 41.36 5.80 -29.91
C GLU A 268 42.18 5.39 -28.70
N LEU A 269 41.58 4.91 -27.60
CA LEU A 269 42.35 4.40 -26.46
C LEU A 269 43.14 3.14 -26.83
N LYS A 270 42.59 2.27 -27.68
CA LYS A 270 43.30 1.10 -28.21
C LYS A 270 44.43 1.49 -29.17
N LYS A 271 44.20 2.46 -30.06
CA LYS A 271 45.25 3.02 -30.93
C LYS A 271 46.33 3.79 -30.14
N LEU A 272 45.94 4.52 -29.10
CA LEU A 272 46.85 5.23 -28.19
C LEU A 272 47.65 4.24 -27.35
N THR A 273 47.04 3.13 -26.91
CA THR A 273 47.72 2.05 -26.19
C THR A 273 48.69 1.30 -27.11
N ASP A 274 48.29 0.98 -28.34
CA ASP A 274 49.16 0.38 -29.34
C ASP A 274 50.30 1.32 -29.77
N GLN A 275 50.04 2.64 -29.85
CA GLN A 275 51.09 3.64 -30.04
C GLN A 275 52.02 3.74 -28.84
N LEU A 276 51.50 3.68 -27.61
CA LEU A 276 52.29 3.74 -26.37
C LEU A 276 53.20 2.50 -26.23
N VAL A 277 52.69 1.32 -26.58
CA VAL A 277 53.44 0.07 -26.59
C VAL A 277 54.53 0.09 -27.65
N ARG A 278 54.26 0.64 -28.84
CA ARG A 278 55.27 0.86 -29.89
C ARG A 278 56.32 1.90 -29.50
N LEU A 279 55.91 3.01 -28.88
CA LEU A 279 56.79 4.07 -28.37
C LEU A 279 57.66 3.63 -27.18
N ASN A 280 57.21 2.65 -26.39
CA ASN A 280 57.98 2.08 -25.28
C ASN A 280 58.98 0.99 -25.75
N GLN A 281 58.74 0.37 -26.91
CA GLN A 281 59.64 -0.61 -27.52
C GLN A 281 60.74 0.04 -28.36
N GLU A 282 60.48 1.19 -28.96
CA GLU A 282 61.47 1.99 -29.70
C GLU A 282 62.18 2.97 -28.76
N GLY A 283 63.17 2.44 -28.03
CA GLY A 283 63.96 3.20 -27.08
C GLY A 283 64.68 4.42 -27.68
N GLY A 284 64.52 5.56 -27.02
CA GLY A 284 65.47 6.69 -27.07
C GLY A 284 64.87 8.02 -27.50
N SER A 285 64.41 8.84 -26.56
CA SER A 285 64.69 10.30 -26.51
C SER A 285 63.94 11.00 -25.37
N SER A 286 64.69 11.36 -24.34
CA SER A 286 64.23 12.11 -23.15
C SER A 286 63.45 13.40 -23.46
N GLN A 287 63.60 13.95 -24.67
CA GLN A 287 62.96 15.21 -25.08
C GLN A 287 61.49 15.07 -25.48
N ARG A 288 61.07 13.89 -25.97
CA ARG A 288 59.69 13.65 -26.41
C ARG A 288 58.77 13.34 -25.22
N THR A 289 59.31 12.75 -24.15
CA THR A 289 58.62 12.53 -22.88
C THR A 289 58.29 13.85 -22.18
N THR A 290 59.20 14.84 -22.22
CA THR A 290 58.94 16.19 -21.67
C THR A 290 57.83 16.92 -22.44
N ALA A 291 57.78 16.78 -23.76
CA ALA A 291 56.69 17.32 -24.58
C ALA A 291 55.34 16.61 -24.31
N ALA A 292 55.36 15.28 -24.13
CA ALA A 292 54.17 14.52 -23.75
C ALA A 292 53.67 14.92 -22.34
N MET A 293 54.56 15.16 -21.38
CA MET A 293 54.21 15.67 -20.05
C MET A 293 53.61 17.09 -20.09
N ALA A 294 54.13 17.96 -20.97
CA ALA A 294 53.55 19.29 -21.19
C ALA A 294 52.12 19.20 -21.78
N SER A 295 51.91 18.32 -22.76
CA SER A 295 50.58 18.08 -23.34
C SER A 295 49.60 17.44 -22.35
N LEU A 296 50.09 16.58 -21.44
CA LEU A 296 49.28 15.99 -20.37
C LEU A 296 48.91 17.06 -19.33
N ALA A 297 49.85 17.93 -18.95
CA ALA A 297 49.60 19.02 -18.02
C ALA A 297 48.57 20.02 -18.60
N GLU A 298 48.64 20.30 -19.89
CA GLU A 298 47.67 21.15 -20.60
C GLU A 298 46.29 20.46 -20.71
N GLY A 299 46.27 19.14 -20.96
CA GLY A 299 45.03 18.34 -20.92
C GLY A 299 44.36 18.30 -19.54
N ILE A 300 45.15 18.16 -18.47
CA ILE A 300 44.64 18.21 -17.08
C ILE A 300 44.15 19.62 -16.73
N GLN A 301 44.85 20.67 -17.16
CA GLN A 301 44.37 22.04 -16.98
C GLN A 301 43.07 22.31 -17.76
N GLY A 302 42.95 21.77 -18.97
CA GLY A 302 41.72 21.79 -19.76
C GLY A 302 40.57 21.08 -19.06
N LEU A 303 40.82 19.90 -18.51
CA LEU A 303 39.83 19.12 -17.75
C LEU A 303 39.40 19.85 -16.46
N VAL A 304 40.33 20.44 -15.72
CA VAL A 304 40.02 21.22 -14.51
C VAL A 304 39.25 22.49 -14.83
N LYS A 305 39.54 23.15 -15.96
CA LYS A 305 38.77 24.30 -16.45
C LYS A 305 37.35 23.90 -16.84
N ASN A 306 37.19 22.74 -17.49
CA ASN A 306 35.88 22.18 -17.83
C ASN A 306 35.09 21.83 -16.56
N MET A 307 35.70 21.11 -15.62
CA MET A 307 35.08 20.74 -14.35
C MET A 307 34.65 21.98 -13.53
N ARG A 308 35.45 23.06 -13.56
CA ARG A 308 35.05 24.35 -12.96
C ARG A 308 33.87 25.00 -13.67
N GLY A 309 33.80 24.88 -15.01
CA GLY A 309 32.65 25.32 -15.80
C GLY A 309 31.38 24.54 -15.46
N GLU A 310 31.46 23.21 -15.35
CA GLU A 310 30.36 22.34 -14.94
C GLU A 310 29.91 22.63 -13.49
N GLN A 311 30.85 22.84 -12.56
CA GLN A 311 30.51 23.20 -11.19
C GLN A 311 29.86 24.57 -11.07
N GLN A 312 30.24 25.54 -11.91
CA GLN A 312 29.58 26.85 -11.95
C GLN A 312 28.17 26.70 -12.53
N MET A 313 28.00 25.97 -13.63
CA MET A 313 26.70 25.68 -14.24
C MET A 313 25.76 24.98 -13.25
N LEU A 314 26.26 24.03 -12.45
CA LEU A 314 25.47 23.35 -11.42
C LEU A 314 25.02 24.31 -10.30
N ARG A 315 25.89 25.24 -9.90
CA ARG A 315 25.53 26.28 -8.92
C ARG A 315 24.47 27.22 -9.47
N ASP A 316 24.65 27.70 -10.70
CA ASP A 316 23.70 28.58 -11.38
C ASP A 316 22.34 27.89 -11.57
N TRP A 317 22.34 26.58 -11.88
CA TRP A 317 21.12 25.77 -11.99
C TRP A 317 20.41 25.58 -10.63
N ILE A 318 21.16 25.34 -9.55
CA ILE A 318 20.60 25.24 -8.19
C ILE A 318 19.98 26.59 -7.76
N GLU A 319 20.64 27.70 -8.07
CA GLU A 319 20.13 29.04 -7.76
C GLU A 319 18.86 29.36 -8.54
N ALA A 320 18.83 29.05 -9.84
CA ALA A 320 17.64 29.19 -10.69
C ALA A 320 16.47 28.31 -10.19
N GLN A 321 16.73 27.07 -9.80
CA GLN A 321 15.72 26.18 -9.21
C GLN A 321 15.17 26.70 -7.87
N GLN A 322 16.03 27.27 -7.02
CA GLN A 322 15.58 27.87 -5.76
C GLN A 322 14.71 29.12 -6.00
N GLU A 323 15.03 29.91 -7.00
CA GLU A 323 14.23 31.08 -7.38
C GLU A 323 12.86 30.67 -7.96
N GLU A 324 12.83 29.66 -8.80
CA GLU A 324 11.60 29.06 -9.33
C GLU A 324 10.73 28.47 -8.20
N ALA A 325 11.34 27.73 -7.26
CA ALA A 325 10.64 27.20 -6.09
C ALA A 325 10.06 28.31 -5.19
N LYS A 326 10.77 29.43 -5.01
CA LYS A 326 10.25 30.60 -4.30
C LYS A 326 9.10 31.27 -5.05
N ALA A 327 9.19 31.39 -6.37
CA ALA A 327 8.11 31.92 -7.20
C ALA A 327 6.86 31.04 -7.13
N MET A 328 7.04 29.71 -7.16
CA MET A 328 5.97 28.73 -6.98
C MET A 328 5.31 28.86 -5.61
N ARG A 329 6.09 28.98 -4.52
CA ARG A 329 5.53 29.24 -3.18
C ARG A 329 4.73 30.54 -3.12
N ARG A 330 5.23 31.63 -3.70
CA ARG A 330 4.51 32.92 -3.75
C ARG A 330 3.22 32.83 -4.54
N THR A 331 3.18 32.06 -5.63
CA THR A 331 1.93 31.84 -6.39
C THR A 331 0.95 30.97 -5.61
N LEU A 332 1.43 29.95 -4.90
CA LEU A 332 0.64 29.13 -3.97
C LEU A 332 0.04 29.98 -2.83
N ASP A 333 0.83 30.88 -2.23
CA ASP A 333 0.38 31.79 -1.17
C ASP A 333 -0.64 32.81 -1.69
N LYS A 334 -0.46 33.33 -2.92
CA LYS A 334 -1.45 34.21 -3.58
C LYS A 334 -2.75 33.48 -3.89
N LEU A 335 -2.70 32.21 -4.28
CA LEU A 335 -3.88 31.37 -4.48
C LEU A 335 -4.57 31.08 -3.14
N SER A 336 -3.81 30.67 -2.13
CA SER A 336 -4.29 30.41 -0.77
C SER A 336 -4.96 31.64 -0.15
N SER A 337 -4.34 32.81 -0.27
CA SER A 337 -4.90 34.07 0.24
C SER A 337 -6.14 34.54 -0.53
N ARG A 338 -6.25 34.31 -1.84
CA ARG A 338 -7.50 34.59 -2.58
C ARG A 338 -8.63 33.65 -2.14
N ILE A 339 -8.32 32.37 -1.97
CA ILE A 339 -9.28 31.37 -1.48
C ILE A 339 -9.71 31.66 -0.03
N GLY A 340 -8.79 32.17 0.81
CA GLY A 340 -9.07 32.59 2.18
C GLY A 340 -9.82 33.92 2.28
N GLY A 341 -9.52 34.90 1.42
CA GLY A 341 -10.16 36.21 1.40
C GLY A 341 -11.61 36.19 0.90
N GLU A 342 -11.92 35.30 -0.05
CA GLU A 342 -13.27 35.15 -0.60
C GLU A 342 -14.26 34.54 0.41
N ARG A 343 -13.78 33.80 1.42
CA ARG A 343 -14.63 33.33 2.55
C ARG A 343 -14.89 34.40 3.62
N ILE A 344 -14.06 35.44 3.73
CA ILE A 344 -14.21 36.47 4.78
C ILE A 344 -15.08 37.64 4.29
N ALA A 345 -15.07 37.97 2.99
CA ALA A 345 -15.87 39.07 2.45
C ALA A 345 -17.39 38.82 2.43
N VAL A 346 -17.84 37.56 2.38
CA VAL A 346 -19.28 37.22 2.28
C VAL A 346 -20.04 37.39 3.61
N THR A 347 -19.35 37.56 4.75
CA THR A 347 -20.00 37.59 6.08
C THR A 347 -20.14 39.00 6.68
N SER A 348 -19.53 40.05 6.11
CA SER A 348 -19.50 41.38 6.75
C SER A 348 -20.56 42.39 6.29
N GLU A 349 -21.41 42.07 5.30
CA GLU A 349 -22.32 43.07 4.70
C GLU A 349 -23.81 42.93 5.13
N ARG A 350 -24.08 42.23 6.23
CA ARG A 350 -25.45 42.06 6.79
C ARG A 350 -25.55 42.40 8.28
N SER A 351 -25.19 43.63 8.70
CA SER A 351 -25.72 44.16 9.97
C SER A 351 -25.67 45.69 10.07
N SER A 352 -26.63 46.40 9.47
CA SER A 352 -27.04 47.72 9.96
C SER A 352 -28.40 48.14 9.40
N LEU A 353 -29.48 47.69 10.04
CA LEU A 353 -30.79 48.35 9.99
C LEU A 353 -31.19 48.63 11.45
N PRO A 354 -31.42 49.88 11.86
CA PRO A 354 -31.95 50.17 13.19
C PRO A 354 -33.48 50.04 13.21
N ALA A 355 -33.98 49.29 14.20
CA ALA A 355 -35.37 49.22 14.58
C ALA A 355 -35.73 50.36 15.57
N LYS A 356 -36.84 51.06 15.34
CA LYS A 356 -37.65 51.77 16.35
C LYS A 356 -39.05 52.03 15.73
N LEU A 357 -40.06 51.24 16.10
CA LEU A 357 -41.05 51.46 17.18
C LEU A 357 -42.01 52.62 16.87
N GLY A 358 -43.29 52.27 16.74
CA GLY A 358 -44.39 53.19 16.48
C GLY A 358 -45.08 53.72 17.73
N GLN A 359 -45.89 54.76 17.51
CA GLN A 359 -47.07 55.22 18.25
C GLN A 359 -47.68 56.34 17.37
N LEU A 360 -48.90 56.18 16.84
CA LEU A 360 -50.16 56.80 17.32
C LEU A 360 -49.95 58.30 17.62
N ASP A 361 -50.67 59.26 17.05
CA ASP A 361 -52.13 59.37 17.03
C ASP A 361 -52.60 60.53 16.10
N GLU A 362 -53.89 60.55 15.82
CA GLU A 362 -54.64 61.59 15.11
C GLU A 362 -54.61 62.97 15.78
N THR A 363 -54.75 64.02 14.96
CA THR A 363 -55.62 65.23 15.09
C THR A 363 -55.08 66.30 14.12
N GLY A 364 -55.81 66.74 13.09
CA GLY A 364 -56.88 67.75 13.19
C GLY A 364 -56.23 69.11 13.47
N GLY A 365 -55.96 69.95 12.47
CA GLY A 365 -56.94 70.85 11.88
C GLY A 365 -56.65 72.28 12.37
N GLU A 366 -56.91 73.28 11.51
CA GLU A 366 -56.96 74.70 11.88
C GLU A 366 -57.93 74.99 13.03
#